data_AF-A0A0C9XBK5-F1
#
_entry.id   AF-A0A0C9XBK5-F1
#
_cell.length_a   1.000
_cell.length_b   1.000
_cell.length_c   1.000
_cell.angle_alpha   90.00
_cell.angle_beta   90.00
_cell.angle_gamma   90.00
#
_symmetry.space_group_name_H-M   'P 1'
#
loop_
_entity.id
_entity.type
_entity.pdbx_description
1 polymer ?
#
loop_
_entity_poly.entity_id
_entity_poly.type
_entity_poly.pdbx_seq_one_letter_code
_entity_poly.pdbx_strand_id
1 'polypeptide(L)'
;MIPEQSYLGWKVAMTVLQLTAVGTTAFRLYYRHKTQRLWWDDYTAIVPLVAEFIYIPISYLVNTVPGSDKKKKVILYYFWVCAFMTILWWSRLSLGFSIARIFPPALKPRKYAFMIIFGIFLTWIALLTAEVSLCATNTSWHDTPTELLDCRDNYPIGIALATTDVFFNILLITFPIYRLWHIKLPQDQRRMVLAVFSASLITLLSAIVFTTISYSTLFNSSDGGAIVNRMMGSIEVCSHFHLV
;
A
#
# COMPACT_ATOMS: atom_id res chain seq x y z
N MET A 1 20.90 -17.52 -8.65
CA MET A 1 19.76 -17.76 -9.57
C MET A 1 18.63 -18.40 -8.78
N ILE A 2 17.51 -17.70 -8.61
CA ILE A 2 16.29 -18.28 -8.02
C ILE A 2 15.67 -19.16 -9.12
N PRO A 3 15.32 -20.43 -8.85
CA PRO A 3 14.78 -21.31 -9.89
C PRO A 3 13.47 -20.75 -10.47
N GLU A 4 13.31 -20.78 -11.79
CA GLU A 4 12.14 -20.22 -12.50
C GLU A 4 10.80 -20.81 -12.01
N GLN A 5 10.79 -22.06 -11.54
CA GLN A 5 9.62 -22.72 -10.95
C GLN A 5 9.06 -21.97 -9.73
N SER A 6 9.91 -21.33 -8.92
CA SER A 6 9.48 -20.54 -7.75
C SER A 6 8.72 -19.28 -8.15
N TYR A 7 9.04 -18.71 -9.31
CA TYR A 7 8.51 -17.43 -9.76
C TYR A 7 7.06 -17.55 -10.24
N LEU A 8 6.73 -18.62 -10.95
CA LEU A 8 5.36 -18.88 -11.41
C LEU A 8 4.41 -19.18 -10.23
N GLY A 9 4.82 -20.06 -9.31
CA GLY A 9 4.02 -20.41 -8.13
C GLY A 9 3.73 -19.18 -7.26
N TRP A 10 4.72 -18.31 -7.08
CA TRP A 10 4.55 -17.04 -6.38
C TRP A 10 3.52 -16.13 -7.07
N LYS A 11 3.61 -15.94 -8.40
CA LYS A 11 2.62 -15.12 -9.15
C LYS A 11 1.19 -15.63 -8.98
N VAL A 12 1.01 -16.95 -9.02
CA VAL A 12 -0.31 -17.57 -8.85
C VAL A 12 -0.81 -17.34 -7.42
N ALA A 13 0.03 -17.56 -6.40
CA ALA A 13 -0.35 -17.30 -5.01
C ALA A 13 -0.77 -15.83 -4.80
N MET A 14 0.01 -14.89 -5.34
CA MET A 14 -0.29 -13.45 -5.21
C MET A 14 -1.57 -13.03 -5.89
N THR A 15 -1.85 -13.55 -7.10
CA THR A 15 -3.10 -13.24 -7.78
C THR A 15 -4.31 -13.84 -7.10
N VAL A 16 -4.20 -15.05 -6.54
CA VAL A 16 -5.27 -15.63 -5.74
C VAL A 16 -5.54 -14.76 -4.51
N LEU A 17 -4.50 -14.33 -3.79
CA LEU A 17 -4.65 -13.44 -2.64
C LEU A 17 -5.31 -12.11 -3.04
N GLN A 18 -4.84 -11.47 -4.11
CA GLN A 18 -5.40 -10.22 -4.63
C GLN A 18 -6.87 -10.37 -5.08
N LEU A 19 -7.21 -11.45 -5.79
CA LEU A 19 -8.59 -11.71 -6.20
C LEU A 19 -9.51 -11.95 -5.00
N THR A 20 -9.02 -12.67 -3.97
CA THR A 20 -9.79 -12.84 -2.73
C THR A 20 -10.00 -11.51 -2.01
N ALA A 21 -8.96 -10.68 -1.95
CA ALA A 21 -8.99 -9.33 -1.39
C ALA A 21 -10.01 -8.42 -2.09
N VAL A 22 -9.89 -8.28 -3.42
CA VAL A 22 -10.84 -7.54 -4.28
C VAL A 22 -12.26 -8.05 -4.05
N GLY A 23 -12.45 -9.37 -4.02
CA GLY A 23 -13.76 -9.99 -3.79
C GLY A 23 -14.34 -9.63 -2.42
N THR A 24 -13.54 -9.72 -1.36
CA THR A 24 -13.99 -9.39 0.01
C THR A 24 -14.38 -7.92 0.15
N THR A 25 -13.59 -7.00 -0.41
CA THR A 25 -13.86 -5.56 -0.31
C THR A 25 -15.04 -5.16 -1.19
N ALA A 26 -15.17 -5.72 -2.39
CA ALA A 26 -16.34 -5.50 -3.25
C ALA A 26 -17.63 -6.01 -2.58
N PHE A 27 -17.60 -7.20 -1.96
CA PHE A 27 -18.73 -7.74 -1.22
C PHE A 27 -19.09 -6.85 -0.01
N ARG A 28 -18.10 -6.40 0.76
CA ARG A 28 -18.30 -5.46 1.88
C ARG A 28 -18.94 -4.16 1.40
N LEU A 29 -18.44 -3.56 0.31
CA LEU A 29 -18.98 -2.34 -0.28
C LEU A 29 -20.43 -2.55 -0.75
N TYR A 30 -20.71 -3.65 -1.43
CA TYR A 30 -22.07 -3.99 -1.87
C TYR A 30 -23.04 -4.14 -0.69
N TYR A 31 -22.64 -4.90 0.34
CA TYR A 31 -23.45 -5.09 1.55
C TYR A 31 -23.74 -3.76 2.26
N ARG A 32 -22.74 -2.89 2.40
CA ARG A 32 -22.89 -1.57 3.02
C ARG A 32 -23.72 -0.59 2.19
N HIS A 33 -23.56 -0.62 0.86
CA HIS A 33 -24.37 0.15 -0.08
C HIS A 33 -25.85 -0.23 0.05
N LYS A 34 -26.12 -1.55 0.11
CA LYS A 34 -27.48 -2.08 0.32
C LYS A 34 -28.07 -1.69 1.67
N THR A 35 -27.23 -1.53 2.70
CA THR A 35 -27.64 -1.13 4.05
C THR A 35 -27.73 0.41 4.23
N GLN A 36 -27.50 1.21 3.19
CA GLN A 36 -27.61 2.69 3.19
C GLN A 36 -26.74 3.39 4.27
N ARG A 37 -25.63 2.77 4.67
CA ARG A 37 -24.70 3.33 5.68
C ARG A 37 -23.41 3.86 5.05
N LEU A 38 -23.52 4.44 3.86
CA LEU A 38 -22.41 5.00 3.09
C LEU A 38 -21.77 6.17 3.84
N TRP A 39 -20.47 6.08 4.08
CA TRP A 39 -19.65 7.12 4.69
C TRP A 39 -18.41 7.40 3.83
N TRP A 40 -17.69 8.48 4.14
CA TRP A 40 -16.42 8.83 3.47
C TRP A 40 -15.40 7.68 3.42
N ASP A 41 -15.42 6.78 4.42
CA ASP A 41 -14.64 5.52 4.44
C ASP A 41 -14.88 4.65 3.19
N ASP A 42 -16.14 4.48 2.78
CA ASP A 42 -16.51 3.60 1.67
C ASP A 42 -16.05 4.21 0.32
N TYR A 43 -16.08 5.54 0.17
CA TYR A 43 -15.53 6.21 -1.03
C TYR A 43 -14.01 6.08 -1.12
N THR A 44 -13.31 6.21 0.01
CA THR A 44 -11.86 6.02 0.03
C THR A 44 -11.42 4.59 -0.21
N ALA A 45 -12.29 3.59 0.02
CA ALA A 45 -12.02 2.18 -0.27
C ALA A 45 -12.24 1.81 -1.75
N ILE A 46 -12.99 2.60 -2.53
CA ILE A 46 -13.17 2.39 -3.97
C ILE A 46 -11.88 2.71 -4.73
N VAL A 47 -11.15 3.74 -4.32
CA VAL A 47 -9.91 4.16 -4.99
C VAL A 47 -8.83 3.05 -5.02
N PRO A 48 -8.46 2.40 -3.91
CA PRO A 48 -7.49 1.31 -3.93
C PRO A 48 -8.04 0.09 -4.68
N LEU A 49 -9.35 -0.18 -4.63
CA LEU A 49 -9.98 -1.25 -5.41
C LEU A 49 -9.80 -1.04 -6.93
N VAL A 50 -10.07 0.19 -7.42
CA VAL A 50 -9.86 0.54 -8.84
C VAL A 50 -8.38 0.49 -9.21
N ALA A 51 -7.50 0.97 -8.33
CA ALA A 51 -6.05 0.91 -8.54
C ALA A 51 -5.54 -0.53 -8.63
N GLU A 52 -6.18 -1.48 -7.93
CA GLU A 52 -5.82 -2.90 -7.99
C GLU A 52 -6.18 -3.56 -9.32
N PHE A 53 -7.35 -3.23 -9.89
CA PHE A 53 -7.71 -3.63 -11.26
C PHE A 53 -6.71 -3.14 -12.31
N ILE A 54 -5.97 -2.06 -12.02
CA ILE A 54 -4.88 -1.55 -12.86
C ILE A 54 -3.57 -2.27 -12.53
N TYR A 55 -3.24 -2.44 -11.24
CA TYR A 55 -1.99 -3.02 -10.77
C TYR A 55 -1.78 -4.47 -11.25
N ILE A 56 -2.80 -5.32 -11.13
CA ILE A 56 -2.74 -6.74 -11.49
C ILE A 56 -2.32 -6.93 -12.96
N PRO A 57 -3.09 -6.49 -13.97
CA PRO A 57 -2.75 -6.72 -15.37
C PRO A 57 -1.41 -6.08 -15.75
N ILE A 58 -1.08 -4.91 -15.20
CA ILE A 58 0.19 -4.23 -15.50
C ILE A 58 1.37 -5.02 -14.95
N SER A 59 1.25 -5.63 -13.76
CA SER A 59 2.30 -6.50 -13.21
C SER A 59 2.61 -7.69 -14.14
N TYR A 60 1.62 -8.21 -14.88
CA TYR A 60 1.84 -9.22 -15.91
C TYR A 60 2.46 -8.61 -17.18
N LEU A 61 1.90 -7.51 -17.67
CA LEU A 61 2.32 -6.86 -18.92
C LEU A 61 3.78 -6.37 -18.89
N VAL A 62 4.24 -5.84 -17.76
CA VAL A 62 5.64 -5.40 -17.59
C VAL A 62 6.63 -6.53 -17.87
N ASN A 63 6.26 -7.78 -17.57
CA ASN A 63 7.12 -8.93 -17.75
C ASN A 63 6.98 -9.58 -19.14
N THR A 64 5.88 -9.34 -19.88
CA THR A 64 5.66 -9.92 -21.21
C THR A 64 6.19 -9.06 -22.35
N VAL A 65 6.38 -7.76 -22.12
CA VAL A 65 6.91 -6.86 -23.16
C VAL A 65 8.39 -7.16 -23.38
N PRO A 66 8.83 -7.48 -24.62
CA PRO A 66 10.24 -7.72 -24.90
C PRO A 66 11.08 -6.47 -24.61
N GLY A 67 12.33 -6.66 -24.17
CA GLY A 67 13.24 -5.56 -23.80
C GLY A 67 13.55 -4.56 -24.91
N SER A 68 13.25 -4.90 -26.17
CA SER A 68 13.38 -4.02 -27.33
C SER A 68 12.43 -2.83 -27.31
N ASP A 69 11.28 -2.95 -26.64
CA ASP A 69 10.21 -1.94 -26.62
C ASP A 69 10.29 -1.04 -25.37
N LYS A 70 11.44 -0.38 -25.17
CA LYS A 70 11.79 0.41 -23.97
C LYS A 70 10.69 1.42 -23.57
N LYS A 71 10.11 2.14 -24.53
CA LYS A 71 9.06 3.15 -24.29
C LYS A 71 7.82 2.54 -23.63
N LYS A 72 7.40 1.35 -24.06
CA LYS A 72 6.22 0.66 -23.49
C LYS A 72 6.50 0.18 -22.07
N LYS A 73 7.69 -0.36 -21.82
CA LYS A 73 8.11 -0.77 -20.46
C LYS A 73 8.12 0.38 -19.48
N VAL A 74 8.67 1.54 -19.88
CA VAL A 74 8.70 2.76 -19.07
C VAL A 74 7.28 3.22 -18.70
N ILE A 75 6.37 3.28 -19.68
CA ILE A 75 4.98 3.67 -19.42
C ILE A 75 4.29 2.70 -18.47
N LEU A 76 4.42 1.38 -18.71
CA LEU A 76 3.84 0.37 -17.83
C LEU A 76 4.42 0.44 -16.40
N TYR A 77 5.71 0.75 -16.26
CA TYR A 77 6.34 0.96 -14.96
C TYR A 77 5.73 2.14 -14.20
N TYR A 78 5.53 3.29 -14.85
CA TYR A 78 4.87 4.44 -14.21
C TYR A 78 3.46 4.10 -13.74
N PHE A 79 2.66 3.43 -14.56
CA PHE A 79 1.32 3.01 -14.13
C PHE A 79 1.37 2.02 -12.96
N TRP A 80 2.35 1.10 -12.96
CA TRP A 80 2.54 0.15 -11.87
C TRP A 80 2.89 0.84 -10.55
N VAL A 81 3.86 1.77 -10.57
CA VAL A 81 4.28 2.55 -9.40
C VAL A 81 3.14 3.44 -8.89
N CYS A 82 2.46 4.17 -9.77
CA CYS A 82 1.33 5.02 -9.40
C CYS A 82 0.19 4.20 -8.77
N ALA A 83 -0.13 3.03 -9.33
CA ALA A 83 -1.15 2.15 -8.78
C ALA A 83 -0.72 1.60 -7.41
N PHE A 84 0.51 1.14 -7.26
CA PHE A 84 1.08 0.68 -6.00
C PHE A 84 1.00 1.74 -4.90
N MET A 85 1.50 2.95 -5.17
CA MET A 85 1.45 4.06 -4.21
C MET A 85 0.01 4.45 -3.87
N THR A 86 -0.88 4.45 -4.86
CA THR A 86 -2.30 4.74 -4.61
C THR A 86 -2.90 3.70 -3.68
N ILE A 87 -2.68 2.40 -3.91
CA ILE A 87 -3.22 1.33 -3.04
C ILE A 87 -2.72 1.49 -1.60
N LEU A 88 -1.41 1.68 -1.44
CA LEU A 88 -0.80 1.86 -0.12
C LEU A 88 -1.42 3.05 0.62
N TRP A 89 -1.32 4.26 0.07
CA TRP A 89 -1.70 5.46 0.81
C TRP A 89 -3.22 5.57 0.99
N TRP A 90 -4.02 5.13 0.03
CA TRP A 90 -5.48 5.19 0.13
C TRP A 90 -6.06 4.15 1.09
N SER A 91 -5.43 2.98 1.24
CA SER A 91 -5.84 2.03 2.30
C SER A 91 -5.68 2.65 3.70
N ARG A 92 -4.61 3.42 3.93
CA ARG A 92 -4.37 4.16 5.18
C ARG A 92 -5.38 5.30 5.37
N LEU A 93 -5.76 6.00 4.30
CA LEU A 93 -6.84 6.99 4.34
C LEU A 93 -8.17 6.34 4.75
N SER A 94 -8.53 5.20 4.16
CA SER A 94 -9.74 4.46 4.57
C SER A 94 -9.68 4.05 6.05
N LEU A 95 -8.56 3.49 6.52
CA LEU A 95 -8.39 3.21 7.95
C LEU A 95 -8.54 4.46 8.83
N GLY A 96 -7.96 5.59 8.41
CA GLY A 96 -8.11 6.88 9.08
C GLY A 96 -9.57 7.35 9.17
N PHE A 97 -10.33 7.26 8.06
CA PHE A 97 -11.77 7.59 8.05
C PHE A 97 -12.59 6.62 8.91
N SER A 98 -12.25 5.33 8.90
CA SER A 98 -12.83 4.34 9.80
C SER A 98 -12.61 4.70 11.27
N ILE A 99 -11.41 5.17 11.65
CA ILE A 99 -11.13 5.67 13.01
C ILE A 99 -11.90 6.96 13.31
N ALA A 100 -11.95 7.91 12.37
CA ALA A 100 -12.66 9.17 12.55
C ALA A 100 -14.18 8.96 12.79
N ARG A 101 -14.75 7.89 12.22
CA ARG A 101 -16.17 7.51 12.41
C ARG A 101 -16.49 7.07 13.85
N ILE A 102 -15.51 6.51 14.57
CA ILE A 102 -15.70 6.03 15.96
C ILE A 102 -15.95 7.22 16.91
N PHE A 103 -15.38 8.39 16.60
CA PHE A 103 -15.51 9.57 17.45
C PHE A 103 -16.75 10.42 17.08
N PRO A 104 -17.61 10.78 18.05
CA PRO A 104 -18.76 11.63 17.79
C PRO A 104 -18.33 13.05 17.36
N PRO A 105 -19.17 13.76 16.56
CA PRO A 105 -18.83 15.03 15.92
C PRO A 105 -18.47 16.16 16.89
N ALA A 106 -18.98 16.12 18.11
CA ALA A 106 -18.78 17.18 19.10
C ALA A 106 -17.41 17.16 19.81
N LEU A 107 -16.63 16.08 19.66
CA LEU A 107 -15.40 15.87 20.43
C LEU A 107 -14.14 16.32 19.67
N LYS A 108 -13.24 17.04 20.37
CA LYS A 108 -11.91 17.44 19.87
C LYS A 108 -11.12 16.28 19.20
N PRO A 109 -11.12 15.02 19.71
CA PRO A 109 -10.57 13.85 19.02
C PRO A 109 -10.86 13.75 17.53
N ARG A 110 -12.08 14.03 17.09
CA ARG A 110 -12.44 13.91 15.68
C ARG A 110 -11.67 14.90 14.80
N LYS A 111 -11.35 16.09 15.31
CA LYS A 111 -10.51 17.07 14.62
C LYS A 111 -9.09 16.56 14.45
N TYR A 112 -8.51 15.94 15.48
CA TYR A 112 -7.18 15.31 15.38
C TYR A 112 -7.16 14.16 14.37
N ALA A 113 -8.19 13.32 14.32
CA ALA A 113 -8.30 12.26 13.32
C ALA A 113 -8.31 12.83 11.88
N PHE A 114 -9.08 13.90 11.63
CA PHE A 114 -9.06 14.57 10.32
C PHE A 114 -7.73 15.24 9.99
N MET A 115 -7.00 15.78 10.98
CA MET A 115 -5.66 16.30 10.76
C MET A 115 -4.67 15.20 10.35
N ILE A 116 -4.78 14.00 10.95
CA ILE A 116 -3.97 12.83 10.57
C ILE A 116 -4.30 12.41 9.13
N ILE A 117 -5.58 12.29 8.79
CA ILE A 117 -6.04 11.94 7.42
C ILE A 117 -5.51 12.96 6.40
N PHE A 118 -5.62 14.25 6.71
CA PHE A 118 -5.12 15.31 5.85
C PHE A 118 -3.60 15.23 5.66
N GLY A 119 -2.86 14.94 6.74
CA GLY A 119 -1.42 14.69 6.69
C GLY A 119 -1.06 13.52 5.76
N ILE A 120 -1.75 12.38 5.91
CA ILE A 120 -1.55 11.20 5.05
C ILE A 120 -1.78 11.55 3.57
N PHE A 121 -2.85 12.31 3.27
CA PHE A 121 -3.18 12.72 1.90
C PHE A 121 -2.11 13.65 1.30
N LEU A 122 -1.63 14.64 2.06
CA LEU A 122 -0.55 15.52 1.60
C LEU A 122 0.76 14.76 1.38
N THR A 123 1.09 13.83 2.28
CA THR A 123 2.30 13.02 2.13
C THR A 123 2.22 12.11 0.90
N TRP A 124 1.05 11.55 0.59
CA TRP A 124 0.84 10.80 -0.65
C TRP A 124 1.12 11.65 -1.89
N ILE A 125 0.57 12.86 -1.99
CA ILE A 125 0.83 13.77 -3.13
C ILE A 125 2.33 14.10 -3.22
N ALA A 126 2.95 14.45 -2.10
CA ALA A 126 4.36 14.83 -2.05
C ALA A 126 5.27 13.69 -2.51
N LEU A 127 5.06 12.46 -2.00
CA LEU A 127 5.88 11.30 -2.33
C LEU A 127 5.64 10.81 -3.76
N LEU A 128 4.39 10.79 -4.22
CA LEU A 128 4.08 10.44 -5.62
C LEU A 128 4.74 11.42 -6.60
N THR A 129 4.67 12.72 -6.29
CA THR A 129 5.30 13.75 -7.13
C THR A 129 6.83 13.64 -7.08
N ALA A 130 7.41 13.41 -5.90
CA ALA A 130 8.85 13.23 -5.75
C ALA A 130 9.36 12.00 -6.52
N GLU A 131 8.66 10.88 -6.43
CA GLU A 131 9.02 9.65 -7.15
C GLU A 131 8.94 9.84 -8.67
N VAL A 132 7.81 10.37 -9.17
CA VAL A 132 7.62 10.60 -10.62
C VAL A 132 8.64 11.61 -11.16
N SER A 133 8.89 12.70 -10.45
CA SER A 133 9.84 13.71 -10.89
C SER A 133 11.28 13.20 -10.91
N LEU A 134 11.68 12.39 -9.93
CA LEU A 134 13.01 11.80 -9.88
C LEU A 134 13.22 10.76 -11.00
N CYS A 135 12.19 9.97 -11.30
CA CYS A 135 12.21 9.06 -12.44
C CYS A 135 12.18 9.76 -13.80
N ALA A 136 11.52 10.91 -13.90
CA ALA A 136 11.51 11.71 -15.12
C ALA A 136 12.86 12.42 -15.36
N THR A 137 13.52 12.87 -14.28
CA THR A 137 14.75 13.67 -14.38
C THR A 137 15.98 12.81 -14.60
N ASN A 138 16.10 11.69 -13.88
CA ASN A 138 17.20 10.77 -14.05
C ASN A 138 16.79 9.69 -15.03
N THR A 139 17.29 9.69 -16.27
CA THR A 139 16.94 8.68 -17.30
C THR A 139 17.91 7.50 -17.33
N SER A 140 18.91 7.46 -16.44
CA SER A 140 19.92 6.38 -16.41
C SER A 140 19.33 4.99 -16.20
N TRP A 141 18.18 4.89 -15.55
CA TRP A 141 17.45 3.63 -15.34
C TRP A 141 16.75 3.10 -16.60
N HIS A 142 16.70 3.84 -17.71
CA HIS A 142 16.16 3.34 -18.99
C HIS A 142 17.10 2.35 -19.69
N ASP A 143 18.39 2.37 -19.34
CA ASP A 143 19.45 1.61 -20.00
C ASP A 143 20.08 0.53 -19.12
N THR A 144 19.50 0.26 -17.94
CA THR A 144 19.97 -0.81 -17.07
C THR A 144 19.83 -2.18 -17.76
N PRO A 145 20.89 -3.01 -17.78
CA PRO A 145 20.92 -4.28 -18.51
C PRO A 145 20.08 -5.39 -17.86
N THR A 146 19.46 -5.13 -16.72
CA THR A 146 18.55 -6.06 -16.06
C THR A 146 17.15 -5.99 -16.69
N GLU A 147 16.53 -7.15 -16.93
CA GLU A 147 15.16 -7.24 -17.46
C GLU A 147 14.11 -6.55 -16.57
N LEU A 148 14.49 -6.25 -15.33
CA LEU A 148 13.72 -5.57 -14.31
C LEU A 148 14.10 -4.08 -14.31
N LEU A 149 13.19 -3.29 -14.87
CA LEU A 149 13.22 -1.83 -14.80
C LEU A 149 12.83 -1.40 -13.38
N ASP A 150 13.73 -0.71 -12.68
CA ASP A 150 13.48 -0.16 -11.34
C ASP A 150 14.15 1.22 -11.24
N CYS A 151 13.31 2.26 -11.14
CA CYS A 151 13.78 3.63 -10.93
C CYS A 151 13.99 3.93 -9.42
N ARG A 152 13.47 3.06 -8.55
CA ARG A 152 13.43 3.28 -7.10
C ARG A 152 14.77 3.05 -6.39
N ASP A 153 15.82 2.73 -7.15
CA ASP A 153 17.18 2.55 -6.64
C ASP A 153 17.83 3.86 -6.10
N ASN A 154 17.12 4.99 -6.18
CA ASN A 154 17.44 6.19 -5.41
C ASN A 154 17.17 5.97 -3.91
N TYR A 155 18.22 5.55 -3.20
CA TYR A 155 18.29 5.37 -1.74
C TYR A 155 17.51 6.42 -0.89
N PRO A 156 17.57 7.75 -1.15
CA PRO A 156 16.90 8.71 -0.28
C PRO A 156 15.36 8.69 -0.37
N ILE A 157 14.77 8.45 -1.55
CA ILE A 157 13.31 8.46 -1.71
C ILE A 157 12.70 7.26 -1.01
N GLY A 158 13.28 6.08 -1.22
CA GLY A 158 12.73 4.87 -0.62
C GLY A 158 12.84 4.90 0.92
N ILE A 159 13.88 5.52 1.49
CA ILE A 159 13.95 5.76 2.94
C ILE A 159 12.85 6.72 3.38
N ALA A 160 12.63 7.81 2.65
CA ALA A 160 11.57 8.76 2.96
C ALA A 160 10.19 8.06 2.93
N LEU A 161 9.95 7.19 1.94
CA LEU A 161 8.73 6.40 1.85
C LEU A 161 8.60 5.44 3.04
N ALA A 162 9.63 4.64 3.33
CA ALA A 162 9.58 3.67 4.42
C ALA A 162 9.40 4.34 5.80
N THR A 163 10.11 5.45 6.04
CA THR A 163 10.04 6.17 7.32
C THR A 163 8.71 6.86 7.52
N THR A 164 8.20 7.56 6.50
CA THR A 164 6.86 8.17 6.56
C THR A 164 5.77 7.12 6.69
N ASP A 165 5.95 5.97 6.03
CA ASP A 165 5.02 4.87 6.15
C ASP A 165 4.92 4.31 7.57
N VAL A 166 6.06 3.94 8.16
CA VAL A 166 6.12 3.48 9.55
C VAL A 166 5.54 4.52 10.50
N PHE A 167 5.85 5.79 10.28
CA PHE A 167 5.35 6.90 11.10
C PHE A 167 3.81 6.97 11.09
N PHE A 168 3.17 6.93 9.92
CA PHE A 168 1.71 7.01 9.84
C PHE A 168 1.03 5.75 10.37
N ASN A 169 1.61 4.56 10.20
CA ASN A 169 1.09 3.33 10.82
C ASN A 169 1.12 3.43 12.35
N ILE A 170 2.23 3.88 12.94
CA ILE A 170 2.35 4.09 14.39
C ILE A 170 1.33 5.13 14.86
N LEU A 171 1.15 6.22 14.10
CA LEU A 171 0.19 7.27 14.44
C LEU A 171 -1.27 6.76 14.42
N LEU A 172 -1.63 5.96 13.41
CA LEU A 172 -2.95 5.34 13.29
C LEU A 172 -3.21 4.27 14.38
N ILE A 173 -2.17 3.63 14.90
CA ILE A 173 -2.27 2.67 16.01
C ILE A 173 -2.38 3.38 17.36
N THR A 174 -1.48 4.32 17.63
CA THR A 174 -1.35 4.99 18.93
C THR A 174 -2.52 5.93 19.20
N PHE A 175 -3.05 6.60 18.16
CA PHE A 175 -4.16 7.53 18.30
C PHE A 175 -5.43 6.91 18.92
N PRO A 176 -6.04 5.83 18.38
CA PRO A 176 -7.20 5.21 19.01
C PRO A 176 -6.86 4.60 20.37
N ILE A 177 -5.67 3.99 20.56
CA ILE A 177 -5.27 3.39 21.85
C ILE A 177 -5.23 4.46 22.94
N TYR A 178 -4.49 5.54 22.73
CA TYR A 178 -4.33 6.61 23.71
C TYR A 178 -5.68 7.24 24.09
N ARG A 179 -6.57 7.43 23.12
CA ARG A 179 -7.89 8.04 23.36
C ARG A 179 -8.88 7.09 24.01
N LEU A 180 -8.77 5.79 23.76
CA LEU A 180 -9.72 4.79 24.23
C LEU A 180 -9.27 4.07 25.51
N TRP A 181 -8.01 4.25 25.94
CA TRP A 181 -7.46 3.58 27.13
C TRP A 181 -8.30 3.83 28.40
N HIS A 182 -8.83 5.04 28.56
CA HIS A 182 -9.61 5.41 29.75
C HIS A 182 -11.13 5.27 29.60
N ILE A 183 -11.62 4.77 28.46
CA ILE A 183 -13.06 4.74 28.16
C ILE A 183 -13.56 3.30 28.11
N LYS A 184 -14.57 2.98 28.94
CA LYS A 184 -15.30 1.71 28.86
C LYS A 184 -16.21 1.72 27.62
N LEU A 185 -15.70 1.16 26.51
CA LEU A 185 -16.44 1.08 25.25
C LEU A 185 -17.46 -0.08 25.24
N PRO A 186 -18.60 0.08 24.57
CA PRO A 186 -19.50 -1.02 24.23
C PRO A 186 -18.79 -2.10 23.38
N GLN A 187 -19.22 -3.35 23.48
CA GLN A 187 -18.57 -4.50 22.82
C GLN A 187 -18.43 -4.35 21.29
N ASP A 188 -19.36 -3.69 20.62
CA ASP A 188 -19.31 -3.50 19.16
C ASP A 188 -18.23 -2.51 18.73
N GLN A 189 -18.07 -1.41 19.48
CA GLN A 189 -17.00 -0.45 19.26
C GLN A 189 -15.63 -1.08 19.54
N ARG A 190 -15.55 -1.92 20.58
CA ARG A 190 -14.32 -2.66 20.92
C ARG A 190 -13.89 -3.63 19.81
N ARG A 191 -14.84 -4.33 19.18
CA ARG A 191 -14.54 -5.23 18.04
C ARG A 191 -14.01 -4.46 16.83
N MET A 192 -14.60 -3.31 16.51
CA MET A 192 -14.14 -2.48 15.40
C MET A 192 -12.72 -1.91 15.64
N VAL A 193 -12.45 -1.44 16.86
CA VAL A 193 -11.11 -0.94 17.24
C VAL A 193 -10.07 -2.05 17.18
N LEU A 194 -10.41 -3.26 17.64
CA LEU A 194 -9.50 -4.41 17.58
C LEU A 194 -9.20 -4.81 16.13
N ALA A 195 -10.20 -4.81 15.25
CA ALA A 195 -10.03 -5.12 13.83
C ALA A 195 -9.11 -4.09 13.14
N VAL A 196 -9.32 -2.80 13.39
CA VAL A 196 -8.45 -1.73 12.87
C VAL A 196 -7.04 -1.83 13.44
N PHE A 197 -6.89 -2.16 14.72
CA PHE A 197 -5.57 -2.37 15.33
C PHE A 197 -4.84 -3.57 14.70
N SER A 198 -5.51 -4.70 14.50
CA SER A 198 -4.92 -5.84 13.78
C SER A 198 -4.56 -5.49 12.34
N ALA A 199 -5.39 -4.69 11.66
CA ALA A 199 -5.12 -4.16 10.32
C ALA A 199 -3.79 -3.41 10.29
N SER A 200 -3.68 -2.38 11.11
CA SER A 200 -2.51 -1.51 11.16
C SER A 200 -1.26 -2.23 11.66
N LEU A 201 -1.39 -3.25 12.52
CA LEU A 201 -0.26 -4.04 13.00
C LEU A 201 0.30 -4.94 11.89
N ILE A 202 -0.57 -5.57 11.11
CA ILE A 202 -0.15 -6.42 9.99
C ILE A 202 0.54 -5.57 8.91
N THR A 203 0.00 -4.38 8.60
CA THR A 203 0.62 -3.46 7.65
C THR A 203 1.95 -2.91 8.14
N LEU A 204 2.07 -2.62 9.44
CA LEU A 204 3.34 -2.19 10.04
C LEU A 204 4.40 -3.31 9.96
N LEU A 205 4.03 -4.55 10.28
CA LEU A 205 4.94 -5.69 10.18
C LEU A 205 5.37 -5.94 8.74
N SER A 206 4.45 -5.87 7.78
CA SER A 206 4.78 -6.02 6.36
C SER A 206 5.72 -4.90 5.89
N ALA A 207 5.48 -3.66 6.29
CA ALA A 207 6.32 -2.51 5.94
C ALA A 207 7.74 -2.61 6.54
N ILE A 208 7.85 -3.06 7.80
CA ILE A 208 9.15 -3.29 8.45
C ILE A 208 9.91 -4.40 7.72
N VAL A 209 9.25 -5.53 7.45
CA VAL A 209 9.87 -6.62 6.68
C VAL A 209 10.30 -6.12 5.31
N PHE A 210 9.42 -5.41 4.60
CA PHE A 210 9.69 -4.75 3.32
C PHE A 210 11.01 -3.96 3.36
N THR A 211 11.03 -2.96 4.23
CA THR A 211 12.16 -2.04 4.40
C THR A 211 13.44 -2.77 4.79
N THR A 212 13.35 -3.71 5.74
CA THR A 212 14.53 -4.40 6.26
C THR A 212 15.20 -5.24 5.17
N ILE A 213 14.43 -5.96 4.35
CA ILE A 213 15.00 -6.78 3.28
C ILE A 213 15.47 -5.89 2.12
N SER A 214 14.69 -4.88 1.73
CA SER A 214 15.06 -3.96 0.65
C SER A 214 16.35 -3.20 0.91
N TYR A 215 16.64 -2.84 2.16
CA TYR A 215 17.85 -2.09 2.55
C TYR A 215 18.96 -2.96 3.14
N SER A 216 18.72 -4.25 3.35
CA SER A 216 19.77 -5.14 3.82
C SER A 216 20.85 -5.33 2.75
N THR A 217 22.10 -5.11 3.13
CA THR A 217 23.28 -5.29 2.28
C THR A 217 23.42 -6.73 1.78
N LEU A 218 22.85 -7.71 2.49
CA LEU A 218 22.85 -9.13 2.16
C LEU A 218 22.04 -9.46 0.90
N PHE A 219 20.92 -8.77 0.66
CA PHE A 219 20.05 -9.02 -0.51
C PHE A 219 20.35 -8.05 -1.65
N ASN A 220 20.83 -6.84 -1.34
CA ASN A 220 21.16 -5.82 -2.33
C ASN A 220 22.41 -6.17 -3.17
N SER A 221 23.31 -7.02 -2.65
CA SER A 221 24.50 -7.49 -3.38
C SER A 221 24.23 -8.69 -4.31
N SER A 222 22.99 -9.16 -4.42
CA SER A 222 22.63 -10.35 -5.20
C SER A 222 21.83 -9.96 -6.45
N ASP A 223 22.10 -10.59 -7.59
CA ASP A 223 21.34 -10.42 -8.85
C ASP A 223 19.82 -10.71 -8.70
N GLY A 224 19.38 -11.24 -7.56
CA GLY A 224 17.97 -11.47 -7.21
C GLY A 224 17.30 -10.35 -6.41
N GLY A 225 18.01 -9.30 -5.99
CA GLY A 225 17.49 -8.26 -5.10
C GLY A 225 16.26 -7.52 -5.65
N ALA A 226 16.25 -7.19 -6.95
CA ALA A 226 15.11 -6.55 -7.62
C ALA A 226 13.86 -7.45 -7.66
N ILE A 227 14.05 -8.77 -7.78
CA ILE A 227 12.96 -9.75 -7.74
C ILE A 227 12.37 -9.80 -6.33
N VAL A 228 13.24 -9.87 -5.31
CA VAL A 228 12.83 -9.88 -3.90
C VAL A 228 12.08 -8.59 -3.53
N ASN A 229 12.55 -7.43 -3.99
CA ASN A 229 11.86 -6.15 -3.78
C ASN A 229 10.47 -6.12 -4.44
N ARG A 230 10.34 -6.57 -5.69
CA ARG A 230 9.02 -6.70 -6.32
C ARG A 230 8.13 -7.70 -5.59
N MET A 231 8.70 -8.83 -5.15
CA MET A 231 7.96 -9.85 -4.42
C MET A 231 7.39 -9.31 -3.13
N MET A 232 8.20 -8.58 -2.38
CA MET A 232 7.82 -8.02 -1.10
C MET A 232 6.88 -6.83 -1.22
N GLY A 233 7.02 -6.00 -2.26
CA GLY A 233 6.05 -4.96 -2.56
C GLY A 233 4.65 -5.55 -2.81
N SER A 234 4.54 -6.63 -3.58
CA SER A 234 3.23 -7.26 -3.78
C SER A 234 2.67 -7.87 -2.48
N ILE A 235 3.51 -8.40 -1.59
CA ILE A 235 3.09 -8.90 -0.26
C ILE A 235 2.56 -7.74 0.59
N GLU A 236 3.20 -6.58 0.54
CA GLU A 236 2.74 -5.37 1.21
C GLU A 236 1.34 -4.97 0.71
N VAL A 237 1.12 -4.93 -0.62
CA VAL A 237 -0.20 -4.68 -1.22
C VAL A 237 -1.27 -5.64 -0.69
N CYS A 238 -0.98 -6.95 -0.65
CA CYS A 238 -1.93 -7.93 -0.15
C CYS A 238 -2.24 -7.75 1.35
N SER A 239 -1.24 -7.36 2.14
CA SER A 239 -1.36 -7.14 3.59
C SER A 239 -2.31 -5.97 3.92
N HIS A 240 -2.40 -4.98 3.03
CA HIS A 240 -3.28 -3.82 3.19
C HIS A 240 -4.78 -4.13 2.97
N PHE A 241 -5.12 -5.23 2.31
CA PHE A 241 -6.49 -5.47 1.83
C PHE A 241 -7.25 -6.54 2.62
N HIS A 242 -6.56 -7.50 3.24
CA HIS A 242 -7.21 -8.52 4.07
C HIS A 242 -7.95 -7.96 5.29
N LEU A 243 -7.82 -6.67 5.60
CA LEU A 243 -8.21 -6.08 6.88
C LEU A 243 -9.07 -4.80 6.74
N VAL A 244 -9.46 -4.43 5.51
CA VAL A 244 -10.51 -3.43 5.20
C VAL A 244 -11.73 -4.14 4.60
#